data_AF-A0AAU2YAI9-F1
#
_entry.id   AF-A0AAU2YAI9-F1
#
_cell.length_a   1.000
_cell.length_b   1.000
_cell.length_c   1.000
_cell.angle_alpha   90.00
_cell.angle_beta   90.00
_cell.angle_gamma   90.00
#
_symmetry.space_group_name_H-M   'P 1'
#
loop_
_entity.id
_entity.type
_entity.pdbx_description
1 polymer ?
#
loop_
_entity_poly.entity_id
_entity_poly.type
_entity_poly.pdbx_seq_one_letter_code
_entity_poly.pdbx_strand_id
1 'polypeptide(L)'
;MYVRHQPPECPPHAVLSTIPSDSHTWNLLFLQLALEEQGWEVTNLGACVPVDTLVTESAARSPGLIVVSTVNGHGAEEAPALARAVRAEPALARVPLVIGGKLGTEGALAPEVHTALTGAGFDAVLTGPSAVPRLLALLDSLSQRGHGRDYANAG
;
A
#
# COMPACT_ATOMS: atom_id res chain seq x y z
N MET A 1 21.37 16.53 14.24
CA MET A 1 21.65 16.72 12.79
C MET A 1 20.62 15.89 12.04
N TYR A 2 19.77 16.51 11.22
CA TYR A 2 18.87 15.77 10.34
C TYR A 2 19.70 15.24 9.17
N VAL A 3 19.85 13.92 9.07
CA VAL A 3 20.46 13.31 7.88
C VAL A 3 19.45 13.47 6.76
N ARG A 4 19.74 14.33 5.79
CA ARG A 4 18.96 14.33 4.54
C ARG A 4 19.38 13.10 3.76
N HIS A 5 18.50 12.11 3.64
CA HIS A 5 18.67 11.10 2.62
C HIS A 5 18.60 11.80 1.27
N GLN A 6 19.67 11.68 0.47
CA GLN A 6 19.63 12.03 -0.93
C GLN A 6 18.57 11.11 -1.58
N PRO A 7 17.50 11.65 -2.20
CA PRO A 7 16.54 10.81 -2.88
C PRO A 7 17.24 10.02 -4.00
N PRO A 8 16.81 8.78 -4.28
CA PRO A 8 17.38 7.99 -5.37
C PRO A 8 17.24 8.72 -6.71
N GLU A 9 18.10 8.40 -7.69
CA GLU A 9 18.02 8.99 -9.05
C GLU A 9 16.69 8.66 -9.75
N CYS A 10 16.03 7.58 -9.35
CA CYS A 10 14.63 7.25 -9.68
C CYS A 10 13.93 6.80 -8.39
N PRO A 11 13.18 7.68 -7.71
CA PRO A 11 12.50 7.32 -6.46
C PRO A 11 11.46 6.21 -6.71
N PRO A 12 11.31 5.23 -5.79
CA PRO A 12 10.29 4.22 -5.91
C PRO A 12 8.89 4.86 -5.80
N HIS A 13 7.94 4.37 -6.61
CA HIS A 13 6.60 4.95 -6.70
C HIS A 13 5.57 4.12 -5.93
N ALA A 14 4.73 4.78 -5.14
CA ALA A 14 3.62 4.19 -4.39
C ALA A 14 2.27 4.78 -4.82
N VAL A 15 1.24 3.94 -4.87
CA VAL A 15 -0.15 4.37 -5.00
C VAL A 15 -0.88 4.24 -3.66
N LEU A 16 -1.62 5.27 -3.29
CA LEU A 16 -2.40 5.34 -2.05
C LEU A 16 -3.88 5.50 -2.34
N SER A 17 -4.73 4.77 -1.62
CA SER A 17 -6.18 5.00 -1.64
C SER A 17 -6.87 4.43 -0.40
N THR A 18 -8.14 4.77 -0.20
CA THR A 18 -9.04 4.02 0.70
C THR A 18 -9.82 2.95 -0.07
N ILE A 19 -10.72 2.24 0.62
CA ILE A 19 -11.76 1.44 -0.03
C ILE A 19 -12.92 2.35 -0.52
N PRO A 20 -13.77 1.90 -1.46
CA PRO A 20 -14.82 2.73 -2.05
C PRO A 20 -15.79 3.38 -1.05
N SER A 21 -16.10 2.70 0.06
CA SER A 21 -17.01 3.22 1.09
C SER A 21 -16.38 4.14 2.12
N ASP A 22 -15.07 4.38 2.06
CA ASP A 22 -14.34 5.09 3.09
C ASP A 22 -13.91 6.49 2.66
N SER A 23 -14.55 7.51 3.26
CA SER A 23 -14.32 8.94 2.98
C SER A 23 -13.23 9.58 3.84
N HIS A 24 -12.54 8.82 4.69
CA HIS A 24 -11.48 9.38 5.54
C HIS A 24 -10.24 9.72 4.72
N THR A 25 -9.66 10.90 4.99
CA THR A 25 -8.51 11.41 4.23
C THR A 25 -7.28 11.68 5.09
N TRP A 26 -7.43 11.88 6.41
CA TRP A 26 -6.30 12.15 7.30
C TRP A 26 -5.30 10.98 7.36
N ASN A 27 -5.78 9.75 7.34
CA ASN A 27 -4.97 8.55 7.22
C ASN A 27 -4.16 8.52 5.91
N LEU A 28 -4.74 9.01 4.81
CA LEU A 28 -4.04 9.10 3.53
C LEU A 28 -2.97 10.18 3.54
N LEU A 29 -3.27 11.37 4.07
CA LEU A 29 -2.27 12.45 4.20
C LEU A 29 -1.10 12.02 5.09
N PHE A 30 -1.38 11.39 6.23
CA PHE A 30 -0.35 10.85 7.12
C PHE A 30 0.56 9.85 6.40
N LEU A 31 -0.03 8.87 5.70
CA LEU A 31 0.73 7.85 4.99
C LEU A 31 1.52 8.42 3.81
N GLN A 32 0.97 9.41 3.11
CA GLN A 32 1.69 10.10 2.04
C GLN A 32 2.95 10.76 2.59
N LEU A 33 2.83 11.55 3.67
CA LEU A 33 4.00 12.19 4.31
C LEU A 33 5.01 11.14 4.79
N ALA A 34 4.54 10.06 5.42
CA ALA A 34 5.43 8.99 5.90
C ALA A 34 6.18 8.29 4.76
N LEU A 35 5.54 8.04 3.62
CA LEU A 35 6.16 7.44 2.43
C LEU A 35 7.16 8.41 1.78
N GLU A 36 6.79 9.67 1.63
CA GLU A 36 7.65 10.73 1.09
C GLU A 36 8.90 10.92 1.96
N GLU A 37 8.77 10.84 3.29
CA GLU A 37 9.90 10.84 4.23
C GLU A 37 10.83 9.64 4.05
N GLN A 38 10.33 8.50 3.56
CA GLN A 38 11.14 7.33 3.18
C GLN A 38 11.68 7.41 1.74
N GLY A 39 11.49 8.54 1.05
CA GLY A 39 12.01 8.76 -0.31
C GLY A 39 11.16 8.18 -1.44
N TRP A 40 9.89 7.83 -1.18
CA TRP A 40 8.96 7.39 -2.21
C TRP A 40 8.26 8.57 -2.89
N GLU A 41 8.03 8.46 -4.19
CA GLU A 41 7.03 9.28 -4.88
C GLU A 41 5.64 8.67 -4.65
N VAL A 42 4.65 9.50 -4.33
CA VAL A 42 3.31 9.02 -3.98
C VAL A 42 2.26 9.58 -4.93
N THR A 43 1.52 8.69 -5.59
CA THR A 43 0.21 9.03 -6.16
C THR A 43 -0.88 8.68 -5.17
N ASN A 44 -1.40 9.70 -4.50
CA ASN A 44 -2.56 9.56 -3.64
C ASN A 44 -3.83 9.74 -4.47
N LEU A 45 -4.53 8.64 -4.78
CA LEU A 45 -5.79 8.66 -5.53
C LEU A 45 -6.96 9.21 -4.69
N GLY A 46 -6.75 9.38 -3.38
CA GLY A 46 -7.75 9.89 -2.46
C GLY A 46 -8.68 8.83 -1.90
N ALA A 47 -9.77 9.32 -1.33
CA ALA A 47 -10.78 8.52 -0.66
C ALA A 47 -11.94 8.15 -1.60
N CYS A 48 -12.72 7.14 -1.22
CA CYS A 48 -13.89 6.65 -1.97
C CYS A 48 -13.58 6.26 -3.44
N VAL A 49 -12.38 5.77 -3.71
CA VAL A 49 -11.96 5.44 -5.08
C VAL A 49 -12.62 4.12 -5.51
N PRO A 50 -13.33 4.09 -6.65
CA PRO A 50 -13.85 2.84 -7.20
C PRO A 50 -12.73 1.85 -7.50
N VAL A 51 -12.98 0.55 -7.30
CA VAL A 51 -11.96 -0.50 -7.50
C VAL A 51 -11.37 -0.46 -8.92
N ASP A 52 -12.20 -0.29 -9.94
CA ASP A 52 -11.73 -0.22 -11.34
C ASP A 52 -10.82 0.99 -11.59
N THR A 53 -11.11 2.12 -10.94
CA THR A 53 -10.26 3.32 -10.98
C THR A 53 -8.92 3.05 -10.31
N LEU A 54 -8.91 2.42 -9.12
CA LEU A 54 -7.67 2.04 -8.44
C LEU A 54 -6.82 1.13 -9.33
N VAL A 55 -7.41 0.10 -9.94
CA VAL A 55 -6.70 -0.84 -10.82
C VAL A 55 -6.13 -0.12 -12.05
N THR A 56 -6.97 0.65 -12.76
CA THR A 56 -6.59 1.34 -14.00
C THR A 56 -5.48 2.36 -13.76
N GLU A 57 -5.65 3.23 -12.75
CA GLU A 57 -4.67 4.28 -12.45
C GLU A 57 -3.36 3.69 -11.91
N SER A 58 -3.43 2.60 -11.14
CA SER A 58 -2.23 1.89 -10.67
C SER A 58 -1.49 1.25 -11.84
N ALA A 59 -2.17 0.52 -12.73
CA ALA A 59 -1.53 -0.14 -13.87
C ALA A 59 -0.82 0.86 -14.78
N ALA A 60 -1.42 2.04 -14.99
CA ALA A 60 -0.82 3.11 -15.80
C ALA A 60 0.48 3.70 -15.22
N ARG A 61 0.75 3.50 -13.92
CA ARG A 61 1.90 4.08 -13.20
C ARG A 61 3.01 3.09 -12.88
N SER A 62 2.75 1.78 -13.02
CA SER A 62 3.70 0.72 -12.67
C SER A 62 4.32 0.88 -11.26
N PRO A 63 3.49 1.02 -10.20
CA PRO A 63 3.99 1.30 -8.86
C PRO A 63 4.79 0.13 -8.29
N GLY A 64 5.74 0.45 -7.42
CA GLY A 64 6.45 -0.51 -6.59
C GLY A 64 5.69 -0.91 -5.32
N LEU A 65 4.60 -0.22 -5.00
CA LEU A 65 3.76 -0.45 -3.81
C LEU A 65 2.35 0.11 -4.01
N ILE A 66 1.33 -0.64 -3.57
CA ILE A 66 -0.04 -0.13 -3.43
C ILE A 66 -0.44 -0.24 -1.95
N VAL A 67 -0.89 0.87 -1.35
CA VAL A 67 -1.35 0.92 0.04
C VAL A 67 -2.82 1.31 0.09
N VAL A 68 -3.64 0.42 0.63
CA VAL A 68 -5.05 0.66 0.95
C VAL A 68 -5.15 1.01 2.44
N SER A 69 -5.62 2.22 2.74
CA SER A 69 -5.80 2.67 4.12
C SER A 69 -7.28 2.90 4.40
N THR A 70 -7.86 2.13 5.31
CA THR A 70 -9.28 2.26 5.66
C THR A 70 -9.49 2.23 7.17
N VAL A 71 -10.35 3.12 7.64
CA VAL A 71 -10.69 3.30 9.05
C VAL A 71 -12.19 3.34 9.32
N ASN A 72 -13.03 3.21 8.29
CA ASN A 72 -14.50 3.19 8.44
C ASN A 72 -15.04 1.88 9.05
N GLY A 73 -14.21 0.83 9.16
CA GLY A 73 -14.60 -0.46 9.73
C GLY A 73 -15.15 -1.48 8.74
N HIS A 74 -15.20 -1.19 7.43
CA HIS A 74 -15.69 -2.12 6.39
C HIS A 74 -14.57 -2.80 5.60
N GLY A 75 -13.31 -2.63 6.02
CA GLY A 75 -12.15 -3.24 5.35
C GLY A 75 -12.23 -4.77 5.28
N ALA A 76 -12.76 -5.43 6.31
CA ALA A 76 -12.94 -6.88 6.33
C ALA A 76 -13.89 -7.39 5.23
N GLU A 77 -14.91 -6.60 4.90
CA GLU A 77 -15.98 -6.98 3.97
C GLU A 77 -15.64 -6.60 2.52
N GLU A 78 -15.15 -5.39 2.30
CA GLU A 78 -14.95 -4.85 0.95
C GLU A 78 -13.56 -5.14 0.37
N ALA A 79 -12.52 -5.11 1.20
CA ALA A 79 -11.15 -5.19 0.71
C ALA A 79 -10.78 -6.52 0.03
N PRO A 80 -11.37 -7.69 0.37
CA PRO A 80 -11.10 -8.93 -0.37
C PRO A 80 -11.44 -8.84 -1.87
N ALA A 81 -12.53 -8.16 -2.23
CA ALA A 81 -12.91 -7.97 -3.63
C ALA A 81 -11.93 -7.05 -4.35
N LEU A 82 -11.53 -5.95 -3.68
CA LEU A 82 -10.50 -5.02 -4.17
C LEU A 82 -9.17 -5.76 -4.43
N ALA A 83 -8.69 -6.55 -3.47
CA ALA A 83 -7.43 -7.28 -3.63
C ALA A 83 -7.47 -8.26 -4.81
N ARG A 84 -8.57 -9.01 -4.98
CA ARG A 84 -8.73 -9.91 -6.11
C ARG A 84 -8.73 -9.17 -7.45
N ALA A 85 -9.36 -8.00 -7.53
CA ALA A 85 -9.34 -7.18 -8.74
C ALA A 85 -7.93 -6.69 -9.08
N VAL A 86 -7.18 -6.21 -8.09
CA VAL A 86 -5.76 -5.83 -8.26
C VAL A 86 -4.92 -7.03 -8.73
N ARG A 87 -5.15 -8.23 -8.17
CA ARG A 87 -4.42 -9.45 -8.57
C ARG A 87 -4.80 -9.99 -9.94
N ALA A 88 -6.01 -9.70 -10.40
CA ALA A 88 -6.46 -10.08 -11.73
C ALA A 88 -5.80 -9.25 -12.84
N GLU A 89 -5.30 -8.05 -12.53
CA GLU A 89 -4.55 -7.21 -13.46
C GLU A 89 -3.09 -7.68 -13.58
N PRO A 90 -2.64 -8.21 -14.74
CA PRO A 90 -1.30 -8.75 -14.90
C PRO A 90 -0.17 -7.77 -14.54
N ALA A 91 -0.33 -6.48 -14.83
CA ALA A 91 0.67 -5.46 -14.50
C ALA A 91 0.85 -5.27 -12.98
N LEU A 92 -0.17 -5.61 -12.19
CA LEU A 92 -0.22 -5.40 -10.73
C LEU A 92 -0.13 -6.70 -9.92
N ALA A 93 -0.23 -7.85 -10.57
CA ALA A 93 -0.28 -9.17 -9.92
C ALA A 93 0.89 -9.46 -8.97
N ARG A 94 2.05 -8.82 -9.19
CA ARG A 94 3.25 -8.95 -8.36
C ARG A 94 3.61 -7.69 -7.57
N VAL A 95 2.85 -6.62 -7.72
CA VAL A 95 3.08 -5.38 -6.97
C VAL A 95 2.71 -5.62 -5.51
N PRO A 96 3.58 -5.31 -4.54
CA PRO A 96 3.25 -5.35 -3.12
C PRO A 96 1.94 -4.60 -2.83
N LEU A 97 0.97 -5.31 -2.26
CA LEU A 97 -0.35 -4.78 -1.91
C LEU A 97 -0.54 -4.86 -0.40
N VAL A 98 -0.68 -3.71 0.25
CA VAL A 98 -0.76 -3.58 1.70
C VAL A 98 -2.11 -2.99 2.08
N ILE A 99 -2.70 -3.48 3.16
CA ILE A 99 -3.87 -2.85 3.79
C ILE A 99 -3.60 -2.53 5.26
N GLY A 100 -4.11 -1.40 5.72
CA GLY A 100 -4.04 -1.03 7.13
C GLY A 100 -5.13 -0.07 7.59
N GLY A 101 -5.08 0.23 8.89
CA GLY A 101 -6.05 1.10 9.57
C GLY A 101 -6.98 0.33 10.51
N LYS A 102 -8.26 0.70 10.54
CA LYS A 102 -9.32 0.07 11.33
C LYS A 102 -10.25 -0.69 10.39
N LEU A 103 -9.98 -1.98 10.23
CA LEU A 103 -10.60 -2.83 9.20
C LEU A 103 -11.93 -3.45 9.61
N GLY A 104 -12.28 -3.40 10.90
CA GLY A 104 -13.55 -3.87 11.44
C GLY A 104 -14.17 -2.82 12.35
N THR A 105 -15.45 -2.97 12.66
CA THR A 105 -16.15 -2.11 13.64
C THR A 105 -15.81 -2.51 15.09
N GLU A 106 -15.47 -3.77 15.29
CA GLU A 106 -15.07 -4.37 16.57
C GLU A 106 -13.56 -4.22 16.83
N GLY A 107 -13.15 -4.39 18.09
CA GLY A 107 -11.84 -4.04 18.63
C GLY A 107 -10.62 -4.56 17.84
N ALA A 108 -9.98 -5.63 18.31
CA ALA A 108 -8.84 -6.21 17.62
C ALA A 108 -9.32 -7.00 16.38
N LEU A 109 -8.53 -6.97 15.29
CA LEU A 109 -8.86 -7.71 14.08
C LEU A 109 -8.83 -9.22 14.37
N ALA A 110 -9.94 -9.91 14.07
CA ALA A 110 -10.03 -11.35 14.25
C ALA A 110 -9.02 -12.09 13.33
N PRO A 111 -8.37 -13.18 13.80
CA PRO A 111 -7.42 -13.94 12.99
C PRO A 111 -7.97 -14.42 11.65
N GLU A 112 -9.25 -14.76 11.60
CA GLU A 112 -9.95 -15.23 10.40
C GLU A 112 -10.03 -14.12 9.34
N VAL A 113 -10.25 -12.87 9.76
CA VAL A 113 -10.27 -11.71 8.86
C VAL A 113 -8.89 -11.45 8.29
N HIS A 114 -7.84 -11.55 9.13
CA HIS A 114 -6.46 -11.46 8.64
C HIS A 114 -6.18 -12.52 7.57
N THR A 115 -6.51 -13.79 7.84
CA THR A 115 -6.33 -14.89 6.88
C THR A 115 -7.14 -14.67 5.61
N ALA A 116 -8.37 -14.17 5.70
CA ALA A 116 -9.20 -13.88 4.53
C ALA A 116 -8.60 -12.78 3.64
N LEU A 117 -8.06 -11.70 4.24
CA LEU A 117 -7.41 -10.61 3.52
C LEU A 117 -6.11 -11.06 2.85
N THR A 118 -5.27 -11.81 3.56
CA THR A 118 -4.06 -12.38 2.97
C THR A 118 -4.39 -13.37 1.85
N GLY A 119 -5.36 -14.27 2.06
CA GLY A 119 -5.82 -15.21 1.05
C GLY A 119 -6.48 -14.55 -0.18
N ALA A 120 -7.02 -13.34 -0.02
CA ALA A 120 -7.56 -12.54 -1.13
C ALA A 120 -6.47 -11.85 -1.97
N GLY A 121 -5.25 -11.71 -1.43
CA GLY A 121 -4.10 -11.22 -2.17
C GLY A 121 -3.33 -10.07 -1.52
N PHE A 122 -3.68 -9.62 -0.31
CA PHE A 122 -2.85 -8.66 0.43
C PHE A 122 -1.56 -9.32 0.92
N ASP A 123 -0.41 -8.71 0.63
CA ASP A 123 0.89 -9.18 1.10
C ASP A 123 1.14 -8.80 2.56
N ALA A 124 0.51 -7.73 3.05
CA ALA A 124 0.56 -7.35 4.45
C ALA A 124 -0.75 -6.71 4.92
N VAL A 125 -1.20 -7.13 6.11
CA VAL A 125 -2.33 -6.55 6.85
C VAL A 125 -1.78 -5.91 8.13
N LEU A 126 -1.84 -4.58 8.19
CA LEU A 126 -1.17 -3.75 9.20
C LEU A 126 -2.19 -2.99 10.05
N THR A 127 -2.54 -3.56 11.21
CA THR A 127 -3.46 -2.95 12.18
C THR A 127 -2.82 -2.79 13.56
N GLY A 128 -3.43 -1.95 14.39
CA GLY A 128 -3.02 -1.74 15.77
C GLY A 128 -1.69 -0.99 15.96
N PRO A 129 -1.14 -0.98 17.18
CA PRO A 129 0.00 -0.13 17.55
C PRO A 129 1.29 -0.42 16.75
N SER A 130 1.45 -1.63 16.24
CA SER A 130 2.63 -2.03 15.45
C SER A 130 2.49 -1.72 13.95
N ALA A 131 1.37 -1.18 13.48
CA ALA A 131 1.12 -0.99 12.05
C ALA A 131 2.18 -0.10 11.38
N VAL A 132 2.47 1.06 11.96
CA VAL A 132 3.48 2.01 11.42
C VAL A 132 4.90 1.42 11.48
N PRO A 133 5.39 0.89 12.62
CA PRO A 133 6.70 0.23 12.64
C PRO A 133 6.86 -0.89 11.60
N ARG A 134 5.81 -1.70 11.38
CA ARG A 134 5.83 -2.77 10.37
C ARG A 134 5.80 -2.24 8.94
N LEU A 135 5.10 -1.12 8.70
CA LEU A 135 5.12 -0.45 7.40
C LEU A 135 6.54 0.05 7.09
N LEU A 136 7.19 0.74 8.03
CA LEU A 136 8.55 1.24 7.84
C LEU A 136 9.54 0.09 7.54
N ALA A 137 9.48 -1.00 8.30
CA ALA A 137 10.29 -2.19 8.03
C ALA A 137 10.02 -2.82 6.65
N LEU A 138 8.76 -2.78 6.18
CA LEU A 138 8.42 -3.22 4.84
C LEU A 138 9.05 -2.31 3.77
N LEU A 139 8.97 -0.99 3.95
CA LEU A 139 9.57 -0.01 3.02
C LEU A 139 11.08 -0.20 2.91
N ASP A 140 11.77 -0.40 4.03
CA ASP A 140 13.21 -0.72 4.05
C ASP A 140 13.53 -1.97 3.22
N SER A 141 12.73 -3.03 3.37
CA SER A 141 12.90 -4.27 2.62
C SER A 141 12.64 -4.12 1.12
N LEU A 142 11.79 -3.18 0.72
CA LEU A 142 11.48 -2.89 -0.68
C LEU A 142 12.60 -2.08 -1.33
N SER A 143 13.11 -1.08 -0.61
CA SER A 143 14.26 -0.27 -1.04
C SER A 143 15.49 -1.16 -1.29
N GLN A 144 15.78 -2.11 -0.41
CA GLN A 144 16.90 -3.05 -0.59
C GLN A 144 16.76 -3.95 -1.84
N ARG A 145 15.53 -4.30 -2.22
CA ARG A 145 15.25 -5.10 -3.44
C ARG A 145 15.47 -4.28 -4.72
N GLY A 146 15.20 -2.98 -4.68
CA GLY A 146 15.45 -2.06 -5.79
C GLY A 146 16.94 -1.85 -6.09
N HIS A 147 17.77 -1.76 -5.05
CA HIS A 147 19.22 -1.57 -5.17
C HIS A 147 19.99 -2.81 -5.69
N GLY A 148 19.34 -3.99 -5.73
CA GLY A 148 19.92 -5.21 -6.28
C GLY A 148 19.84 -5.31 -7.81
N ARG A 149 19.30 -4.28 -8.49
CA ARG A 149 19.07 -4.26 -9.94
C ARG A 149 19.97 -3.24 -10.65
N ASP A 150 21.21 -3.14 -10.20
CA ASP A 150 22.22 -2.27 -10.81
C ASP A 150 23.12 -3.03 -11.81
N TYR A 151 22.97 -2.64 -13.08
CA TYR A 151 23.92 -2.73 -14.21
C TYR A 151 24.57 -4.08 -14.55
N ALA A 152 23.78 -4.99 -15.11
CA ALA A 152 24.28 -5.99 -16.05
C ALA A 152 23.62 -5.78 -17.43
N ASN A 153 24.11 -4.78 -18.17
CA ASN A 153 24.12 -4.72 -19.64
C ASN A 153 24.95 -3.51 -20.09
N ALA A 154 26.26 -3.60 -19.86
CA ALA A 154 27.24 -3.06 -20.78
C ALA A 154 27.85 -4.27 -21.50
N GLY A 155 27.52 -4.41 -22.78
CA GLY A 155 27.95 -5.51 -23.64
C GLY A 155 27.29 -5.40 -25.00
#